data_AF-A0A382CP35-F1
#
_entry.id   AF-A0A382CP35-F1
#
_cell.length_a   1.000
_cell.length_b   1.000
_cell.length_c   1.000
_cell.angle_alpha   90.00
_cell.angle_beta   90.00
_cell.angle_gamma   90.00
#
_symmetry.space_group_name_H-M   'P 1'
#
loop_
_entity.id
_entity.type
_entity.pdbx_description
1 polymer ?
#
loop_
_entity_poly.entity_id
_entity_poly.type
_entity_poly.pdbx_seq_one_letter_code
_entity_poly.pdbx_strand_id
1 'polypeptide(L)'
;MISNKSRILAVLLLVALVGCAVPTYDVGLSEVERPAGATKRYGEHKIVSFKEGEETNYRFEDEMVEMVFFVEKKKISFSLLNKTKHSIKIVWDESVYIDQNGRSNRVMHQGVKYIKKSQPQPPSIVAPLATIEDVVIPADNVHLVGSSWRVYPLLPYSSGDATDAKNLIGKKLQVLLALQILGVVNEYIFSFTINDVQMIRENKGKSTPRKRRLQPGLPWR
;
A
#
# COMPACT_ATOMS: atom_id res chain seq x y z
N MET A 1 7.69 58.57 51.58
CA MET A 1 8.79 58.02 50.76
C MET A 1 8.22 56.91 49.90
N ILE A 2 8.27 57.11 48.57
CA ILE A 2 7.53 56.35 47.57
C ILE A 2 8.39 55.20 47.04
N SER A 3 7.80 54.00 47.04
CA SER A 3 7.92 52.88 46.09
C SER A 3 9.24 52.67 45.30
N ASN A 4 9.82 51.47 45.41
CA ASN A 4 9.98 50.63 44.21
C ASN A 4 10.22 49.14 44.54
N LYS A 5 9.17 48.31 44.44
CA LYS A 5 9.33 46.85 44.37
C LYS A 5 9.64 46.50 42.92
N SER A 6 10.91 46.17 42.64
CA SER A 6 11.35 45.71 41.33
C SER A 6 10.65 44.39 40.98
N ARG A 7 9.67 44.45 40.08
CA ARG A 7 9.04 43.29 39.46
C ARG A 7 9.87 42.88 38.27
N ILE A 8 10.70 41.85 38.43
CA ILE A 8 11.37 41.19 37.31
C ILE A 8 10.29 40.41 36.54
N LEU A 9 9.91 40.93 35.38
CA LEU A 9 9.02 40.26 34.43
C LEU A 9 9.84 39.18 33.70
N ALA A 10 9.65 37.91 34.07
CA ALA A 10 10.18 36.79 33.31
C ALA A 10 9.31 36.61 32.06
N VAL A 11 9.77 37.13 30.92
CA VAL A 11 9.16 36.84 29.61
C VAL A 11 9.60 35.43 29.21
N LEU A 12 8.75 34.45 29.52
CA LEU A 12 8.85 33.09 28.98
C LEU A 12 8.56 33.17 27.47
N LEU A 13 9.62 33.30 26.67
CA LEU A 13 9.55 33.15 25.22
C LEU A 13 9.29 31.67 24.93
N LEU A 14 8.02 31.30 24.78
CA LEU A 14 7.60 29.96 24.37
C LEU A 14 7.95 29.79 22.89
N VAL A 15 9.19 29.37 22.60
CA VAL A 15 9.58 28.94 21.26
C VAL A 15 8.83 27.64 20.98
N ALA A 16 7.64 27.76 20.38
CA ALA A 16 6.94 26.61 19.84
C ALA A 16 7.81 26.04 18.72
N LEU A 17 8.50 24.93 18.99
CA LEU A 17 9.15 24.11 17.97
C LEU A 17 8.05 23.65 17.00
N VAL A 18 7.92 24.34 15.86
CA VAL A 18 7.02 23.96 14.77
C VAL A 18 7.61 22.72 14.10
N GLY A 19 7.45 21.57 14.74
CA GLY A 19 7.71 20.28 14.11
C GLY A 19 6.67 20.08 13.00
N CYS A 20 7.11 19.79 11.78
CA CYS A 20 6.21 19.45 10.68
C CYS A 20 5.48 18.15 11.04
N ALA A 21 4.15 18.25 11.22
CA ALA A 21 3.29 17.09 11.32
C ALA A 21 2.95 16.60 9.91
N VAL A 22 3.01 15.30 9.68
CA VAL A 22 2.69 14.65 8.40
C VAL A 22 1.53 13.66 8.59
N PRO A 23 0.66 13.49 7.59
CA PRO A 23 -0.44 12.54 7.68
C PRO A 23 0.08 11.09 7.59
N THR A 24 -0.52 10.23 8.40
CA THR A 24 -0.42 8.77 8.32
C THR A 24 -1.82 8.22 8.20
N TYR A 25 -2.03 7.34 7.22
CA TYR A 25 -3.35 6.83 6.86
C TYR A 25 -3.53 5.42 7.41
N ASP A 26 -4.70 5.16 7.99
CA ASP A 26 -5.20 3.81 8.18
C ASP A 26 -5.94 3.39 6.92
N VAL A 27 -5.40 2.41 6.21
CA VAL A 27 -5.94 1.93 4.94
C VAL A 27 -6.21 0.45 5.05
N GLY A 28 -7.42 0.03 4.67
CA GLY A 28 -7.84 -1.35 4.80
C GLY A 28 -8.56 -1.94 3.62
N LEU A 29 -8.28 -3.23 3.35
CA LEU A 29 -9.01 -3.98 2.33
C LEU A 29 -10.47 -4.11 2.76
N SER A 30 -11.36 -3.51 1.99
CA SER A 30 -12.78 -3.39 2.29
C SER A 30 -13.65 -4.27 1.39
N GLU A 31 -13.18 -4.56 0.18
CA GLU A 31 -13.97 -5.23 -0.86
C GLU A 31 -13.05 -5.87 -1.89
N VAL A 32 -13.49 -7.00 -2.44
CA VAL A 32 -12.82 -7.68 -3.56
C VAL A 32 -13.86 -8.04 -4.61
N GLU A 33 -13.74 -7.45 -5.80
CA GLU A 33 -14.53 -7.85 -6.96
C GLU A 33 -13.81 -8.94 -7.74
N ARG A 34 -14.57 -9.92 -8.23
CA ARG A 34 -14.08 -11.05 -9.03
C ARG A 34 -14.85 -11.13 -10.35
N PRO A 35 -14.32 -11.80 -11.39
CA PRO A 35 -14.99 -11.86 -12.69
C PRO A 35 -16.39 -12.49 -12.60
N ALA A 36 -17.28 -12.10 -13.52
CA ALA A 36 -18.63 -12.66 -13.57
C ALA A 36 -18.60 -14.20 -13.66
N GLY A 37 -19.37 -14.87 -12.80
CA GLY A 37 -19.38 -16.33 -12.69
C GLY A 37 -18.28 -16.91 -11.78
N ALA A 38 -17.45 -16.07 -11.15
CA ALA A 38 -16.44 -16.49 -10.19
C ALA A 38 -16.99 -17.39 -9.08
N THR A 39 -18.17 -17.09 -8.52
CA THR A 39 -18.75 -17.94 -7.45
C THR A 39 -19.02 -19.37 -7.90
N LYS A 40 -19.42 -19.58 -9.16
CA LYS A 40 -19.59 -20.93 -9.73
C LYS A 40 -18.26 -21.61 -10.06
N ARG A 41 -17.19 -20.85 -10.26
CA ARG A 41 -15.91 -21.33 -10.80
C ARG A 41 -14.80 -21.45 -9.74
N TYR A 42 -14.87 -20.63 -8.69
CA TYR A 42 -13.81 -20.33 -7.71
C TYR A 42 -14.35 -20.27 -6.26
N GLY A 43 -15.60 -20.70 -6.04
CA GLY A 43 -16.23 -20.80 -4.73
C GLY A 43 -16.54 -19.48 -4.03
N GLU A 44 -16.95 -19.61 -2.77
CA GLU A 44 -17.08 -18.48 -1.85
C GLU A 44 -15.70 -17.87 -1.55
N HIS A 45 -15.70 -16.62 -1.08
CA HIS A 45 -14.47 -15.95 -0.68
C HIS A 45 -14.62 -15.40 0.73
N LYS A 46 -13.48 -15.16 1.37
CA LYS A 46 -13.40 -14.58 2.70
C LYS A 46 -12.37 -13.46 2.72
N ILE A 47 -12.71 -12.37 3.40
CA ILE A 47 -11.77 -11.30 3.75
C ILE A 47 -11.58 -11.37 5.27
N VAL A 48 -10.34 -11.41 5.72
CA VAL A 48 -9.96 -11.43 7.15
C VAL A 48 -8.91 -10.36 7.39
N SER A 49 -9.18 -9.45 8.31
CA SER A 49 -8.16 -8.58 8.89
C SER A 49 -7.47 -9.27 10.06
N PHE A 50 -6.15 -9.16 10.16
CA PHE A 50 -5.39 -9.66 11.31
C PHE A 50 -4.29 -8.66 11.67
N LYS A 51 -3.89 -8.64 12.95
CA LYS A 51 -2.79 -7.78 13.42
C LYS A 51 -1.50 -8.57 13.51
N GLU A 52 -0.42 -8.03 12.98
CA GLU A 52 0.93 -8.53 13.17
C GLU A 52 1.78 -7.41 13.78
N GLY A 53 1.97 -7.46 15.10
CA GLY A 53 2.51 -6.32 15.85
C GLY A 53 1.52 -5.14 15.84
N GLU A 54 1.99 -3.97 15.39
CA GLU A 54 1.17 -2.75 15.27
C GLU A 54 0.52 -2.59 13.88
N GLU A 55 0.89 -3.43 12.91
CA GLU A 55 0.41 -3.34 11.52
C GLU A 55 -0.86 -4.21 11.34
N THR A 56 -1.90 -3.65 10.70
CA THR A 56 -3.09 -4.39 10.31
C THR A 56 -2.90 -4.93 8.90
N ASN A 57 -2.93 -6.25 8.77
CA ASN A 57 -2.80 -6.96 7.52
C ASN A 57 -4.17 -7.43 7.04
N TYR A 58 -4.32 -7.52 5.73
CA TYR A 58 -5.56 -7.95 5.12
C TYR A 58 -5.32 -9.20 4.29
N ARG A 59 -6.04 -10.27 4.64
CA ARG A 59 -6.05 -11.53 3.91
C ARG A 59 -7.34 -11.62 3.10
N PHE A 60 -7.18 -11.92 1.82
CA PHE A 60 -8.24 -12.41 0.95
C PHE A 60 -7.98 -13.88 0.66
N GLU A 61 -9.03 -14.70 0.65
CA GLU A 61 -8.92 -16.10 0.29
C GLU A 61 -10.15 -16.57 -0.49
N ASP A 62 -9.91 -17.29 -1.59
CA ASP A 62 -10.90 -18.10 -2.30
C ASP A 62 -10.31 -19.48 -2.64
N GLU A 63 -10.96 -20.26 -3.51
CA GLU A 63 -10.46 -21.59 -3.90
C GLU A 63 -9.18 -21.53 -4.75
N MET A 64 -8.90 -20.39 -5.40
CA MET A 64 -7.80 -20.25 -6.35
C MET A 64 -6.55 -19.68 -5.69
N VAL A 65 -6.72 -18.67 -4.82
CA VAL A 65 -5.61 -17.93 -4.23
C VAL A 65 -5.87 -17.58 -2.77
N GLU A 66 -4.78 -17.48 -2.02
CA GLU A 66 -4.73 -16.70 -0.78
C GLU A 66 -3.81 -15.50 -1.02
N MET A 67 -4.26 -14.30 -0.68
CA MET A 67 -3.49 -13.08 -0.83
C MET A 67 -3.42 -12.30 0.48
N VAL A 68 -2.24 -11.83 0.83
CA VAL A 68 -2.01 -10.94 1.98
C VAL A 68 -1.45 -9.62 1.49
N PHE A 69 -2.09 -8.50 1.83
CA PHE A 69 -1.71 -7.17 1.39
C PHE A 69 -1.16 -6.31 2.52
N PHE A 70 -0.19 -5.46 2.16
CA PHE A 70 0.44 -4.46 3.00
C PHE A 70 0.47 -3.13 2.24
N VAL A 71 -0.37 -2.17 2.63
CA VAL A 71 -0.38 -0.84 2.02
C VAL A 71 0.74 -0.01 2.66
N GLU A 72 1.80 0.23 1.89
CA GLU A 72 2.90 1.08 2.31
C GLU A 72 2.75 2.49 1.72
N LYS A 73 3.54 3.43 2.24
CA LYS A 73 3.52 4.84 1.81
C LYS A 73 3.63 5.04 0.29
N LYS A 74 4.38 4.20 -0.43
CA LYS A 74 4.74 4.39 -1.85
C LYS A 74 4.30 3.26 -2.78
N LYS A 75 3.77 2.18 -2.22
CA LYS A 75 3.53 0.92 -2.92
C LYS A 75 2.58 0.05 -2.11
N ILE A 76 1.96 -0.91 -2.75
CA ILE A 76 1.19 -1.95 -2.07
C ILE A 76 1.96 -3.25 -2.25
N SER A 77 2.51 -3.78 -1.17
CA SER A 77 3.21 -5.06 -1.19
C SER A 77 2.19 -6.18 -0.96
N PHE A 78 2.42 -7.35 -1.56
CA PHE A 78 1.55 -8.49 -1.35
C PHE A 78 2.29 -9.82 -1.39
N SER A 79 1.68 -10.82 -0.77
CA SER A 79 1.99 -12.24 -0.96
C SER A 79 0.80 -12.90 -1.65
N LEU A 80 1.06 -13.76 -2.64
CA LEU A 80 0.05 -14.56 -3.35
C LEU A 80 0.46 -16.02 -3.29
N LEU A 81 -0.35 -16.83 -2.63
CA LEU A 81 -0.29 -18.29 -2.66
C LEU A 81 -1.22 -18.81 -3.76
N ASN A 82 -0.67 -19.60 -4.68
CA ASN A 82 -1.45 -20.33 -5.66
C ASN A 82 -1.99 -21.63 -5.03
N LYS A 83 -3.30 -21.70 -4.79
CA LYS A 83 -3.95 -22.89 -4.20
C LYS A 83 -4.31 -23.95 -5.24
N THR A 84 -4.07 -23.68 -6.53
CA THR A 84 -4.45 -24.56 -7.62
C THR A 84 -3.34 -25.55 -7.98
N LYS A 85 -3.71 -26.58 -8.75
CA LYS A 85 -2.78 -27.54 -9.38
C LYS A 85 -2.14 -27.03 -10.68
N HIS A 86 -2.45 -25.81 -11.10
CA HIS A 86 -1.97 -25.22 -12.35
C HIS A 86 -1.14 -23.96 -12.06
N SER A 87 -0.28 -23.55 -12.97
CA SER A 87 0.42 -22.28 -12.80
C SER A 87 -0.54 -21.11 -12.98
N ILE A 88 -0.32 -20.06 -12.18
CA ILE A 88 -0.98 -18.77 -12.30
C ILE A 88 0.06 -17.80 -12.88
N LYS A 89 -0.33 -16.99 -13.87
CA LYS A 89 0.48 -15.86 -14.33
C LYS A 89 -0.14 -14.56 -13.86
N ILE A 90 0.67 -13.67 -13.30
CA ILE A 90 0.27 -12.28 -13.06
C ILE A 90 0.61 -11.49 -14.32
N VAL A 91 -0.42 -11.05 -15.05
CA VAL A 91 -0.26 -10.30 -16.30
C VAL A 91 -0.16 -8.81 -15.98
N TRP A 92 1.07 -8.33 -15.79
CA TRP A 92 1.32 -6.97 -15.31
C TRP A 92 0.84 -5.87 -16.25
N ASP A 93 0.89 -6.10 -17.56
CA ASP A 93 0.43 -5.13 -18.55
C ASP A 93 -1.11 -5.00 -18.61
N GLU A 94 -1.83 -5.94 -18.02
CA GLU A 94 -3.29 -5.90 -17.83
C GLU A 94 -3.68 -5.57 -16.38
N SER A 95 -2.69 -5.36 -15.50
CA SER A 95 -2.91 -5.00 -14.10
C SER A 95 -2.84 -3.47 -13.91
N VAL A 96 -3.70 -2.94 -13.06
CA VAL A 96 -3.93 -1.49 -12.93
C VAL A 96 -3.97 -1.07 -11.46
N TYR A 97 -3.37 0.07 -11.16
CA TYR A 97 -3.59 0.78 -9.90
C TYR A 97 -4.59 1.90 -10.14
N ILE A 98 -5.62 2.01 -9.31
CA ILE A 98 -6.63 3.06 -9.39
C ILE A 98 -6.47 3.95 -8.15
N ASP A 99 -6.26 5.24 -8.39
CA ASP A 99 -6.05 6.21 -7.31
C ASP A 99 -7.37 6.61 -6.62
N GLN A 100 -7.25 7.41 -5.56
CA GLN A 100 -8.38 7.93 -4.78
C GLN A 100 -9.36 8.82 -5.55
N ASN A 101 -9.03 9.20 -6.79
CA ASN A 101 -9.88 9.98 -7.67
C ASN A 101 -10.44 9.13 -8.83
N GLY A 102 -10.25 7.80 -8.80
CA GLY A 102 -10.69 6.89 -9.84
C GLY A 102 -9.82 6.89 -11.10
N ARG A 103 -8.59 7.43 -11.03
CA ARG A 103 -7.70 7.47 -12.19
C ARG A 103 -6.90 6.18 -12.29
N SER A 104 -6.95 5.55 -13.45
CA SER A 104 -6.14 4.37 -13.77
C SER A 104 -4.69 4.74 -14.01
N ASN A 105 -3.79 4.00 -13.37
CA ASN A 105 -2.35 4.13 -13.49
C ASN A 105 -1.75 2.76 -13.84
N ARG A 106 -0.77 2.77 -14.73
CA ARG A 106 0.02 1.58 -15.04
C ARG A 106 0.75 1.09 -13.79
N VAL A 107 0.75 -0.21 -13.56
CA VAL A 107 1.52 -0.85 -12.48
C VAL A 107 2.94 -1.14 -12.94
N MET A 108 3.90 -0.98 -12.04
CA MET A 108 5.23 -1.53 -12.13
C MET A 108 5.47 -2.44 -10.93
N HIS A 109 6.01 -3.63 -11.17
CA HIS A 109 6.27 -4.62 -10.13
C HIS A 109 7.78 -4.71 -9.77
N GLN A 110 8.11 -5.54 -8.78
CA GLN A 110 9.48 -5.71 -8.31
C GLN A 110 10.39 -6.28 -9.42
N GLY A 111 11.59 -5.71 -9.56
CA GLY A 111 12.59 -6.15 -10.55
C GLY A 111 12.60 -5.33 -11.84
N VAL A 112 11.60 -4.49 -12.06
CA VAL A 112 11.57 -3.57 -13.20
C VAL A 112 12.35 -2.30 -12.88
N LYS A 113 13.34 -1.99 -13.73
CA LYS A 113 14.12 -0.75 -13.61
C LYS A 113 13.21 0.45 -13.88
N TYR A 114 13.31 1.50 -13.06
CA TYR A 114 12.47 2.71 -13.20
C TYR A 114 12.55 3.39 -14.57
N ILE A 115 13.70 3.34 -15.25
CA ILE A 115 13.84 3.85 -16.62
C ILE A 115 12.96 3.08 -17.64
N LYS A 116 12.52 1.87 -17.29
CA LYS A 116 11.64 1.01 -18.08
C LYS A 116 10.19 1.02 -17.59
N LYS A 117 9.79 1.96 -16.73
CA LYS A 117 8.44 2.05 -16.12
C LYS A 117 7.28 2.12 -17.11
N SER A 118 7.53 2.41 -18.38
CA SER A 118 6.55 2.46 -19.47
C SER A 118 6.69 1.31 -20.49
N GLN A 119 7.67 0.42 -20.33
CA GLN A 119 7.88 -0.70 -21.25
C GLN A 119 7.06 -1.93 -20.83
N PRO A 120 6.62 -2.78 -21.77
CA PRO A 120 5.94 -4.04 -21.47
C PRO A 120 6.65 -4.87 -20.39
N GLN A 121 5.88 -5.47 -19.50
CA GLN A 121 6.38 -6.25 -18.36
C GLN A 121 6.01 -7.72 -18.54
N PRO A 122 6.98 -8.63 -18.62
CA PRO A 122 6.69 -10.06 -18.76
C PRO A 122 5.90 -10.56 -17.54
N PRO A 123 4.93 -11.47 -17.72
CA PRO A 123 4.17 -12.00 -16.59
C PRO A 123 5.04 -12.71 -15.57
N SER A 124 4.74 -12.53 -14.28
CA SER A 124 5.29 -13.35 -13.21
C SER A 124 4.56 -14.69 -13.15
N ILE A 125 5.28 -15.80 -12.98
CA ILE A 125 4.69 -17.15 -12.89
C ILE A 125 4.72 -17.62 -11.43
N VAL A 126 3.56 -18.05 -10.94
CA VAL A 126 3.40 -18.69 -9.63
C VAL A 126 3.10 -20.16 -9.86
N ALA A 127 4.05 -21.02 -9.52
CA ALA A 127 3.89 -22.47 -9.66
C ALA A 127 2.72 -23.00 -8.79
N PRO A 128 2.17 -24.18 -9.11
CA PRO A 128 1.18 -24.83 -8.26
C PRO A 128 1.63 -24.90 -6.80
N LEU A 129 0.75 -24.56 -5.86
CA LEU A 129 1.01 -24.61 -4.41
C LEU A 129 2.18 -23.74 -3.93
N ALA A 130 2.69 -22.84 -4.77
CA ALA A 130 3.79 -21.95 -4.46
C ALA A 130 3.31 -20.54 -4.13
N THR A 131 4.19 -19.78 -3.47
CA THR A 131 3.96 -18.40 -3.08
C THR A 131 4.89 -17.46 -3.84
N ILE A 132 4.38 -16.29 -4.24
CA ILE A 132 5.18 -15.15 -4.70
C ILE A 132 4.96 -13.95 -3.78
N GLU A 133 6.01 -13.20 -3.50
CA GLU A 133 5.95 -11.88 -2.88
C GLU A 133 6.32 -10.83 -3.94
N ASP A 134 5.48 -9.83 -4.13
CA ASP A 134 5.73 -8.76 -5.10
C ASP A 134 5.07 -7.44 -4.63
N VAL A 135 5.19 -6.40 -5.44
CA VAL A 135 4.71 -5.05 -5.13
C VAL A 135 3.95 -4.45 -6.31
N VAL A 136 3.01 -3.57 -5.99
CA VAL A 136 2.33 -2.68 -6.94
C VAL A 136 2.85 -1.27 -6.71
N ILE A 137 3.58 -0.73 -7.69
CA ILE A 137 4.03 0.66 -7.72
C ILE A 137 3.34 1.35 -8.90
N PRO A 138 2.59 2.44 -8.70
CA PRO A 138 2.08 3.23 -9.81
C PRO A 138 3.25 3.81 -10.61
N ALA A 139 3.35 3.47 -11.90
CA ALA A 139 4.43 3.95 -12.77
C ALA A 139 4.45 5.48 -12.88
N ASP A 140 3.28 6.11 -12.72
CA ASP A 140 3.13 7.56 -12.74
C ASP A 140 3.69 8.22 -11.48
N ASN A 141 3.83 7.49 -10.37
CA ASN A 141 4.47 8.00 -9.16
C ASN A 141 6.01 7.97 -9.24
N VAL A 142 6.58 7.45 -10.33
CA VAL A 142 8.03 7.26 -10.48
C VAL A 142 8.58 8.34 -11.42
N HIS A 143 9.40 9.24 -10.86
CA HIS A 143 9.95 10.38 -11.58
C HIS A 143 11.47 10.45 -11.45
N LEU A 144 12.13 10.93 -12.50
CA LEU A 144 13.51 11.37 -12.42
C LEU A 144 13.53 12.82 -11.94
N VAL A 145 14.10 13.07 -10.76
CA VAL A 145 14.26 14.42 -10.20
C VAL A 145 15.74 14.74 -10.12
N GLY A 146 16.20 15.65 -10.98
CA GLY A 146 17.62 15.85 -11.23
C GLY A 146 18.23 14.58 -11.83
N SER A 147 19.20 13.99 -11.13
CA SER A 147 19.86 12.73 -11.50
C SER A 147 19.37 11.51 -10.72
N SER A 148 18.38 11.66 -9.85
CA SER A 148 17.92 10.60 -8.95
C SER A 148 16.47 10.24 -9.19
N TRP A 149 16.21 8.94 -9.29
CA TRP A 149 14.84 8.43 -9.33
C TRP A 149 14.16 8.57 -7.97
N ARG A 150 12.91 9.03 -7.99
CA ARG A 150 12.06 9.16 -6.81
C ARG A 150 10.71 8.49 -7.08
N VAL A 151 10.22 7.79 -6.07
CA VAL A 151 8.85 7.29 -6.01
C VAL A 151 8.06 8.16 -5.05
N TYR A 152 7.03 8.82 -5.54
CA TYR A 152 6.11 9.63 -4.75
C TYR A 152 5.11 8.74 -4.00
N PRO A 153 4.65 9.19 -2.82
CA PRO A 153 3.67 8.47 -2.03
C PRO A 153 2.36 8.20 -2.78
N LEU A 154 1.65 7.13 -2.41
CA LEU A 154 0.31 6.81 -2.93
C LEU A 154 -0.73 7.85 -2.49
N LEU A 155 -0.53 8.43 -1.30
CA LEU A 155 -1.40 9.43 -0.68
C LEU A 155 -0.57 10.65 -0.25
N PRO A 156 -1.17 11.84 -0.17
CA PRO A 156 -0.48 13.07 0.25
C PRO A 156 0.31 12.88 1.56
N TYR A 157 1.54 13.39 1.66
CA TYR A 157 2.46 13.17 2.79
C TYR A 157 3.17 14.46 3.26
N SER A 158 2.78 15.62 2.79
CA SER A 158 3.35 16.89 3.25
C SER A 158 2.57 17.46 4.43
N SER A 159 3.21 18.31 5.23
CA SER A 159 2.55 19.04 6.32
C SER A 159 1.50 20.04 5.82
N GLY A 160 1.60 20.49 4.57
CA GLY A 160 0.59 21.30 3.90
C GLY A 160 -0.68 20.52 3.51
N ASP A 161 -0.64 19.18 3.56
CA ASP A 161 -1.70 18.33 3.01
C ASP A 161 -2.76 17.96 4.07
N ALA A 162 -2.72 18.54 5.27
CA ALA A 162 -3.54 18.07 6.40
C ALA A 162 -5.07 18.13 6.13
N THR A 163 -5.54 19.18 5.45
CA THR A 163 -6.95 19.32 5.05
C THR A 163 -7.28 18.33 3.93
N ASP A 164 -6.41 18.22 2.93
CA ASP A 164 -6.59 17.30 1.81
C ASP A 164 -6.63 15.85 2.28
N ALA A 165 -5.77 15.48 3.24
CA ALA A 165 -5.68 14.15 3.81
C ALA A 165 -6.98 13.75 4.53
N LYS A 166 -7.63 14.66 5.26
CA LYS A 166 -8.94 14.40 5.88
C LYS A 166 -10.05 14.21 4.86
N ASN A 167 -9.99 14.92 3.74
CA ASN A 167 -10.94 14.76 2.64
C ASN A 167 -10.80 13.42 1.89
N LEU A 168 -9.78 12.61 2.21
CA LEU A 168 -9.59 11.28 1.65
C LEU A 168 -10.27 10.17 2.47
N ILE A 169 -10.73 10.45 3.70
CA ILE A 169 -11.45 9.45 4.50
C ILE A 169 -12.68 8.95 3.73
N GLY A 170 -12.84 7.63 3.65
CA GLY A 170 -13.90 6.95 2.89
C GLY A 170 -13.61 6.78 1.40
N LYS A 171 -12.57 7.43 0.84
CA LYS A 171 -12.12 7.16 -0.53
C LYS A 171 -11.36 5.84 -0.61
N LYS A 172 -11.28 5.28 -1.81
CA LYS A 172 -10.66 3.98 -2.09
C LYS A 172 -9.41 4.13 -2.93
N LEU A 173 -8.38 3.35 -2.62
CA LEU A 173 -7.34 2.96 -3.56
C LEU A 173 -7.70 1.57 -4.09
N GLN A 174 -7.45 1.27 -5.36
CA GLN A 174 -7.74 -0.07 -5.88
C GLN A 174 -6.57 -0.65 -6.66
N VAL A 175 -6.49 -1.98 -6.65
CA VAL A 175 -5.57 -2.75 -7.48
C VAL A 175 -6.38 -3.77 -8.27
N LEU A 176 -6.36 -3.66 -9.59
CA LEU A 176 -6.78 -4.73 -10.49
C LEU A 176 -5.56 -5.61 -10.77
N LEU A 177 -5.60 -6.86 -10.34
CA LEU A 177 -4.62 -7.88 -10.73
C LEU A 177 -5.25 -8.83 -11.74
N ALA A 178 -4.63 -8.91 -12.92
CA ALA A 178 -5.00 -9.83 -13.99
C ALA A 178 -4.29 -11.17 -13.78
N LEU A 179 -5.01 -12.16 -13.25
CA LEU A 179 -4.49 -13.50 -12.96
C LEU A 179 -4.90 -14.49 -14.06
N GLN A 180 -3.94 -14.90 -14.87
CA GLN A 180 -4.19 -15.88 -15.94
C GLN A 180 -3.98 -17.31 -15.43
N ILE A 181 -5.02 -18.14 -15.57
CA ILE A 181 -5.03 -19.54 -15.13
C ILE A 181 -5.59 -20.37 -16.28
N LEU A 182 -4.85 -21.41 -16.70
CA LEU A 182 -5.23 -22.25 -17.85
C LEU A 182 -5.58 -21.44 -19.13
N GLY A 183 -4.88 -20.33 -19.35
CA GLY A 183 -5.09 -19.47 -20.51
C GLY A 183 -6.16 -18.40 -20.33
N VAL A 184 -7.02 -18.48 -19.31
CA VAL A 184 -8.09 -17.51 -19.05
C VAL A 184 -7.61 -16.45 -18.07
N VAL A 185 -7.73 -15.18 -18.44
CA VAL A 185 -7.43 -14.04 -17.55
C VAL A 185 -8.61 -13.79 -16.61
N ASN A 186 -8.31 -13.64 -15.32
CA ASN A 186 -9.26 -13.34 -14.26
C ASN A 186 -8.87 -12.04 -13.59
N GLU A 187 -9.73 -11.03 -13.68
CA GLU A 187 -9.52 -9.73 -13.06
C GLU A 187 -10.01 -9.75 -11.61
N TYR A 188 -9.08 -9.61 -10.66
CA TYR A 188 -9.38 -9.40 -9.25
C TYR A 188 -9.20 -7.92 -8.93
N ILE A 189 -10.23 -7.24 -8.45
CA ILE A 189 -10.15 -5.84 -8.05
C ILE A 189 -10.19 -5.76 -6.52
N PHE A 190 -9.06 -5.42 -5.92
CA PHE A 190 -8.92 -5.23 -4.47
C PHE A 190 -9.12 -3.76 -4.12
N SER A 191 -10.13 -3.48 -3.31
CA SER A 191 -10.53 -2.12 -2.92
C SER A 191 -10.13 -1.81 -1.48
N PHE A 192 -9.18 -0.90 -1.33
CA PHE A 192 -8.64 -0.45 -0.05
C PHE A 192 -9.24 0.89 0.36
N THR A 193 -10.08 0.90 1.39
CA THR A 193 -10.69 2.13 1.92
C THR A 193 -9.76 2.83 2.90
N ILE A 194 -9.68 4.15 2.79
CA ILE A 194 -8.98 5.02 3.76
C ILE A 194 -9.91 5.23 4.94
N ASN A 195 -9.65 4.55 6.05
CA ASN A 195 -10.53 4.51 7.22
C ASN A 195 -10.34 5.74 8.12
N ASP A 196 -9.09 6.17 8.29
CA ASP A 196 -8.74 7.29 9.16
C ASP A 196 -7.41 7.94 8.73
N VAL A 197 -7.15 9.14 9.25
CA VAL A 197 -5.87 9.85 9.11
C VAL A 197 -5.41 10.45 10.43
N GLN A 198 -4.17 10.17 10.79
CA GLN A 198 -3.51 10.70 11.98
C GLN A 198 -2.35 11.60 11.60
N MET A 199 -2.27 12.77 12.23
CA MET A 199 -1.15 13.69 12.06
C MET A 199 -0.06 13.36 13.06
N ILE A 200 1.03 12.75 12.59
CA ILE A 200 2.17 12.43 13.43
C ILE A 200 3.28 13.46 13.24
N ARG A 201 3.93 13.85 14.35
CA ARG A 201 5.08 14.76 14.31
C ARG A 201 6.33 13.96 13.91
N GLU A 202 6.94 14.32 12.79
CA GLU A 202 8.16 13.63 12.33
C GLU A 202 9.36 14.09 13.19
N ASN A 203 9.78 13.25 14.14
CA ASN A 203 11.02 13.46 14.87
C ASN A 203 12.20 13.09 13.95
N LYS A 204 12.90 14.09 13.39
CA LYS A 204 14.13 13.93 12.61
C LYS A 204 15.25 13.31 13.46
N GLY A 205 15.22 12.01 13.72
CA GLY A 205 16.23 11.38 14.58
C GLY A 205 16.22 9.86 14.74
N LYS A 206 15.26 9.10 14.19
CA LYS A 206 15.31 7.63 14.24
C LYS A 206 15.35 7.05 12.84
N SER A 207 16.50 6.52 12.45
CA SER A 207 16.63 5.63 11.31
C SER A 207 15.69 4.44 11.51
N THR A 208 14.88 4.15 10.50
CA THR A 208 14.02 2.97 10.46
C THR A 208 14.90 1.72 10.63
N PRO A 209 14.62 0.81 11.59
CA PRO A 209 15.35 -0.44 11.67
C PRO A 209 15.18 -1.20 10.35
N ARG A 210 16.29 -1.71 9.81
CA ARG A 210 16.27 -2.59 8.63
C ARG A 210 15.39 -3.81 8.97
N LYS A 211 14.14 -3.86 8.47
CA LYS A 211 13.20 -4.98 8.69
C LYS A 211 13.94 -6.27 8.33
N ARG A 212 14.00 -7.22 9.29
CA ARG A 212 14.49 -8.59 9.00
C ARG A 212 13.55 -9.20 7.98
N ARG A 213 14.13 -9.87 6.99
CA ARG A 213 13.42 -10.73 6.03
C ARG A 213 12.56 -11.71 6.83
N LEU A 214 11.23 -11.63 6.71
CA LEU A 214 10.34 -12.63 7.29
C LEU A 214 10.64 -13.96 6.60
N GLN A 215 10.86 -15.00 7.38
CA GLN A 215 10.89 -16.37 6.87
C GLN A 215 9.44 -16.83 6.71
N PRO A 216 9.08 -17.52 5.61
CA PRO A 216 7.76 -18.12 5.47
C PRO A 216 7.49 -19.04 6.67
N GLY A 217 6.37 -18.81 7.35
CA GLY A 217 5.94 -19.60 8.49
C GLY A 217 5.85 -21.09 8.14
N LEU A 218 6.34 -21.93 9.04
CA LEU A 218 6.09 -23.37 8.97
C LEU A 218 4.57 -23.64 9.00
N PRO A 219 4.10 -24.68 8.29
CA PRO A 219 2.70 -25.07 8.33
C PRO A 219 2.33 -25.55 9.74
N TRP A 220 1.22 -25.04 10.28
CA TRP A 220 0.61 -25.58 11.50
C TRP A 220 0.09 -26.99 11.20
N ARG A 221 0.48 -27.95 12.05
CA ARG A 221 -0.14 -29.28 12.13
C ARG A 221 -1.52 -29.17 12.78
#